data_AF-A0A7S3PAJ2-F1
#
_entry.id   AF-A0A7S3PAJ2-F1
#
_cell.length_a   1.000
_cell.length_b   1.000
_cell.length_c   1.000
_cell.angle_alpha   90.00
_cell.angle_beta   90.00
_cell.angle_gamma   90.00
#
_symmetry.space_group_name_H-M   'P 1'
#
loop_
_entity.id
_entity.type
_entity.pdbx_description
1 polymer ?
#
loop_
_entity_poly.entity_id
_entity_poly.type
_entity_poly.pdbx_seq_one_letter_code
_entity_poly.pdbx_strand_id
1 'polypeptide(L)'
;DAESYESYDSKGLRDTQGHAGRSTHSSSSRSGHRSLPSRKDSGNSNFSSTLREVSVTHVSDQRLTDSFGESGVCTGIVTVSDGVPHGHGRFDYDKEGCFYEGEWRDGRWHGQGHLGNGAGDVYNGCLERDLKHGMGTMDFADGRRFQGQYVFGEMREGTMTYPDGNSYKGQWRRGLPHGQGQSRFADVSWYEGSF
;
A
#
# COMPACT_ATOMS: atom_id res chain seq x y z
N ASP A 1 -14.53 -12.89 23.27
CA ASP A 1 -15.32 -12.64 22.05
C ASP A 1 -14.43 -12.10 20.95
N ALA A 2 -14.52 -12.69 19.77
CA ALA A 2 -13.61 -12.49 18.65
C ALA A 2 -14.29 -11.61 17.59
N GLU A 3 -14.04 -10.31 17.66
CA GLU A 3 -14.49 -9.37 16.64
C GLU A 3 -13.46 -9.25 15.51
N SER A 4 -13.92 -9.65 14.33
CA SER A 4 -13.46 -9.34 12.96
C SER A 4 -12.11 -8.65 12.79
N TYR A 5 -11.10 -9.44 12.45
CA TYR A 5 -9.89 -8.94 11.80
C TYR A 5 -10.10 -8.89 10.29
N GLU A 6 -10.57 -7.75 9.81
CA GLU A 6 -10.40 -7.41 8.40
C GLU A 6 -9.00 -6.81 8.21
N SER A 7 -8.25 -7.36 7.26
CA SER A 7 -6.98 -6.79 6.84
C SER A 7 -7.25 -5.40 6.25
N TYR A 8 -6.98 -4.34 7.02
CA TYR A 8 -7.09 -2.95 6.61
C TYR A 8 -5.98 -2.61 5.62
N ASP A 9 -6.17 -3.12 4.41
CA ASP A 9 -5.24 -3.08 3.32
C ASP A 9 -5.91 -2.36 2.16
N SER A 10 -5.59 -1.07 1.99
CA SER A 10 -6.06 -0.15 0.94
C SER A 10 -7.58 -0.09 0.67
N LYS A 11 -8.39 -0.92 1.33
CA LYS A 11 -9.85 -1.06 1.20
C LYS A 11 -10.62 -0.10 2.10
N GLY A 12 -10.03 0.40 3.18
CA GLY A 12 -10.65 1.41 4.04
C GLY A 12 -10.88 2.77 3.35
N LEU A 13 -10.25 3.00 2.20
CA LEU A 13 -10.54 4.11 1.29
C LEU A 13 -11.58 3.73 0.20
N ARG A 14 -11.98 2.46 0.07
CA ARG A 14 -12.60 1.89 -1.16
C ARG A 14 -14.09 1.55 -1.13
N ASP A 15 -14.88 1.91 -0.11
CA ASP A 15 -16.31 1.57 -0.14
C ASP A 15 -17.19 2.76 -0.55
N THR A 16 -17.48 2.88 -1.85
CA THR A 16 -18.87 2.97 -2.35
C THR A 16 -19.00 2.53 -3.82
N GLN A 17 -19.93 1.60 -4.05
CA GLN A 17 -20.59 1.22 -5.32
C GLN A 17 -19.80 0.52 -6.43
N GLY A 18 -20.11 -0.78 -6.60
CA GLY A 18 -19.93 -1.52 -7.85
C GLY A 18 -21.09 -2.50 -8.07
N HIS A 19 -22.11 -2.06 -8.81
CA HIS A 19 -23.17 -2.92 -9.35
C HIS A 19 -22.56 -4.04 -10.22
N ALA A 20 -22.96 -5.28 -9.95
CA ALA A 20 -22.62 -6.42 -10.79
C ALA A 20 -23.42 -6.41 -12.10
N GLY A 21 -22.75 -6.11 -13.21
CA GLY A 21 -23.22 -6.36 -14.58
C GLY A 21 -22.62 -7.66 -15.11
N ARG A 22 -23.49 -8.65 -15.38
CA ARG A 22 -23.19 -9.94 -16.03
C ARG A 22 -22.42 -9.76 -17.36
N SER A 23 -21.50 -10.69 -17.65
CA SER A 23 -21.26 -11.16 -19.02
C SER A 23 -20.69 -12.58 -19.04
N THR A 24 -21.23 -13.36 -19.96
CA THR A 24 -21.15 -14.80 -20.16
C THR A 24 -19.85 -15.23 -20.88
N HIS A 25 -19.22 -16.31 -20.43
CA HIS A 25 -18.13 -16.98 -21.15
C HIS A 25 -18.67 -18.06 -22.09
N SER A 26 -18.11 -18.13 -23.32
CA SER A 26 -18.25 -19.27 -24.21
C SER A 26 -16.94 -19.52 -24.98
N SER A 27 -16.62 -20.82 -25.11
CA SER A 27 -15.70 -21.44 -26.08
C SER A 27 -14.19 -21.13 -25.94
N SER A 28 -13.24 -21.98 -26.29
CA SER A 28 -13.17 -23.42 -26.59
C SER A 28 -11.68 -23.77 -26.73
N SER A 29 -11.37 -25.04 -26.50
CA SER A 29 -10.05 -25.66 -26.51
C SER A 29 -9.45 -25.81 -27.92
N ARG A 30 -8.12 -25.69 -28.04
CA ARG A 30 -7.33 -26.46 -29.01
C ARG A 30 -5.84 -26.51 -28.65
N SER A 31 -5.34 -27.74 -28.51
CA SER A 31 -3.94 -28.11 -28.34
C SER A 31 -3.25 -28.24 -29.70
N GLY A 32 -1.95 -27.94 -29.75
CA GLY A 32 -1.11 -28.15 -30.92
C GLY A 32 0.37 -28.05 -30.57
N HIS A 33 1.02 -29.20 -30.39
CA HIS A 33 2.47 -29.33 -30.26
C HIS A 33 3.17 -29.11 -31.60
N ARG A 34 4.27 -28.35 -31.64
CA ARG A 34 5.40 -28.62 -32.55
C ARG A 34 6.70 -27.96 -32.09
N SER A 35 7.77 -28.73 -32.14
CA SER A 35 9.13 -28.38 -31.71
C SER A 35 9.94 -27.60 -32.76
N LEU A 36 10.98 -26.94 -32.23
CA LEU A 36 11.98 -25.97 -32.75
C LEU A 36 12.69 -26.31 -34.09
N PRO A 37 13.45 -25.33 -34.64
CA PRO A 37 14.91 -25.49 -34.61
C PRO A 37 15.69 -24.23 -34.19
N SER A 38 16.93 -24.46 -33.76
CA SER A 38 17.90 -23.45 -33.32
C SER A 38 18.52 -22.67 -34.49
N ARG A 39 18.78 -21.37 -34.27
CA ARG A 39 19.81 -20.63 -34.99
C ARG A 39 20.49 -19.65 -34.04
N LYS A 40 21.82 -19.80 -33.97
CA LYS A 40 22.75 -18.79 -33.44
C LYS A 40 22.72 -17.60 -34.39
N ASP A 41 22.49 -16.40 -33.86
CA ASP A 41 23.02 -15.22 -34.50
C ASP A 41 23.55 -14.26 -33.44
N SER A 42 24.84 -13.97 -33.60
CA SER A 42 25.61 -12.99 -32.87
C SER A 42 25.13 -11.59 -33.22
N GLY A 43 24.54 -10.91 -32.26
CA GLY A 43 24.23 -9.48 -32.34
C GLY A 43 24.40 -8.88 -30.96
N ASN A 44 25.57 -8.31 -30.71
CA ASN A 44 25.80 -7.45 -29.54
C ASN A 44 25.02 -6.15 -29.76
N SER A 45 23.71 -6.17 -29.46
CA SER A 45 22.89 -4.97 -29.47
C SER A 45 23.17 -4.20 -28.18
N ASN A 46 24.02 -3.18 -28.30
CA ASN A 46 24.04 -2.06 -27.37
C ASN A 46 22.65 -1.43 -27.33
N PHE A 47 21.76 -1.95 -26.50
CA PHE A 47 20.59 -1.22 -26.03
C PHE A 47 21.11 -0.16 -25.07
N SER A 48 21.62 0.93 -25.64
CA SER A 48 21.60 2.21 -24.94
C SER A 48 20.13 2.57 -24.83
N SER A 49 19.50 2.13 -23.74
CA SER A 49 18.19 2.63 -23.36
C SER A 49 18.40 4.10 -23.03
N THR A 50 18.19 4.96 -24.01
CA THR A 50 18.08 6.40 -23.77
C THR A 50 16.94 6.57 -22.80
N LEU A 51 17.27 6.78 -21.52
CA LEU A 51 16.29 7.12 -20.50
C LEU A 51 15.58 8.36 -21.04
N ARG A 52 14.30 8.22 -21.41
CA ARG A 52 13.48 9.38 -21.70
C ARG A 52 13.35 10.12 -20.38
N GLU A 53 13.99 11.26 -20.31
CA GLU A 53 13.93 12.14 -19.16
C GLU A 53 12.46 12.54 -18.96
N VAL A 54 11.89 12.18 -17.81
CA VAL A 54 10.52 12.56 -17.46
C VAL A 54 10.55 14.03 -17.07
N SER A 55 9.93 14.89 -17.88
CA SER A 55 9.81 16.30 -17.56
C SER A 55 8.78 16.50 -16.45
N VAL A 56 9.16 17.24 -15.40
CA VAL A 56 8.33 17.51 -14.23
C VAL A 56 8.19 19.01 -13.96
N THR A 57 7.13 19.40 -13.27
CA THR A 57 6.89 20.77 -12.80
C THR A 57 6.32 20.75 -11.39
N HIS A 58 6.42 21.88 -10.67
CA HIS A 58 5.84 22.05 -9.34
C HIS A 58 4.46 22.72 -9.42
N VAL A 59 3.53 22.28 -8.58
CA VAL A 59 2.16 22.82 -8.49
C VAL A 59 1.76 23.02 -7.03
N SER A 60 0.98 24.07 -6.75
CA SER A 60 0.52 24.38 -5.39
C SER A 60 -0.88 23.87 -5.09
N ASP A 61 -1.80 23.93 -6.06
CA ASP A 61 -3.23 23.67 -5.85
C ASP A 61 -3.87 22.99 -7.08
N GLN A 62 -3.19 21.99 -7.65
CA GLN A 62 -3.72 21.32 -8.84
C GLN A 62 -4.79 20.30 -8.43
N ARG A 63 -6.01 20.47 -8.96
CA ARG A 63 -7.03 19.43 -8.83
C ARG A 63 -6.71 18.24 -9.73
N LEU A 64 -6.68 17.05 -9.15
CA LEU A 64 -6.33 15.80 -9.81
C LEU A 64 -7.33 14.71 -9.42
N THR A 65 -7.40 13.69 -10.26
CA THR A 65 -8.08 12.43 -9.97
C THR A 65 -7.04 11.32 -10.05
N ASP A 66 -6.94 10.51 -9.01
CA ASP A 66 -6.00 9.41 -8.96
C ASP A 66 -6.43 8.22 -9.83
N SER A 67 -5.61 7.17 -9.88
CA SER A 67 -5.89 5.98 -10.69
C SER A 67 -7.11 5.17 -10.24
N PHE A 68 -7.67 5.48 -9.06
CA PHE A 68 -8.85 4.84 -8.49
C PHE A 68 -10.12 5.68 -8.67
N GLY A 69 -10.01 6.88 -9.25
CA GLY A 69 -11.14 7.79 -9.45
C GLY A 69 -11.39 8.73 -8.28
N GLU A 70 -10.52 8.74 -7.27
CA GLU A 70 -10.63 9.66 -6.13
C GLU A 70 -10.02 11.01 -6.49
N SER A 71 -10.73 12.09 -6.17
CA SER A 71 -10.32 13.45 -6.49
C SER A 71 -9.81 14.19 -5.26
N GLY A 72 -8.93 15.15 -5.50
CA GLY A 72 -8.36 15.98 -4.45
C GLY A 72 -7.48 17.09 -5.01
N VAL A 73 -6.78 17.76 -4.10
CA VAL A 73 -5.83 18.83 -4.42
C VAL A 73 -4.42 18.32 -4.19
N CYS A 74 -3.57 18.48 -5.21
CA CYS A 74 -2.16 18.15 -5.15
C CYS A 74 -1.30 19.39 -5.02
N THR A 75 -0.37 19.33 -4.06
CA THR A 75 0.72 20.27 -3.85
C THR A 75 2.03 19.49 -3.95
N GLY A 76 2.86 19.75 -4.95
CA GLY A 76 4.09 18.97 -5.13
C GLY A 76 4.57 18.92 -6.57
N ILE A 77 5.27 17.85 -6.91
CA ILE A 77 5.82 17.64 -8.24
C ILE A 77 4.85 16.79 -9.07
N VAL A 78 4.61 17.19 -10.31
CA VAL A 78 3.80 16.45 -11.30
C VAL A 78 4.54 16.33 -12.61
N THR A 79 4.22 15.31 -13.40
CA THR A 79 4.70 15.17 -14.77
C THR A 79 4.07 16.22 -15.69
N VAL A 80 4.86 16.79 -16.60
CA VAL A 80 4.37 17.81 -17.56
C VAL A 80 3.43 17.21 -18.60
N SER A 81 3.62 15.94 -18.97
CA SER A 81 2.87 15.27 -20.04
C SER A 81 1.40 15.01 -19.72
N ASP A 82 1.13 14.66 -18.47
CA ASP A 82 -0.12 14.04 -18.02
C ASP A 82 -0.57 14.53 -16.64
N GLY A 83 0.21 15.41 -15.97
CA GLY A 83 -0.16 16.01 -14.69
C GLY A 83 -0.18 15.00 -13.54
N VAL A 84 0.50 13.87 -13.70
CA VAL A 84 0.49 12.77 -12.74
C VAL A 84 1.48 13.07 -11.60
N PRO A 85 1.12 12.85 -10.32
CA PRO A 85 2.04 13.06 -9.20
C PRO A 85 3.36 12.27 -9.35
N HIS A 86 4.46 12.93 -9.03
CA HIS A 86 5.81 12.38 -9.13
C HIS A 86 6.72 12.97 -8.04
N GLY A 87 7.76 12.26 -7.60
CA GLY A 87 8.68 12.80 -6.59
C GLY A 87 7.96 13.10 -5.27
N HIS A 88 8.36 14.13 -4.54
CA HIS A 88 7.68 14.46 -3.28
C HIS A 88 6.46 15.36 -3.49
N GLY A 89 5.38 15.08 -2.75
CA GLY A 89 4.18 15.91 -2.75
C GLY A 89 3.14 15.47 -1.74
N ARG A 90 2.16 16.34 -1.55
CA ARG A 90 0.95 16.13 -0.75
C ARG A 90 -0.27 16.06 -1.66
N PHE A 91 -1.19 15.20 -1.30
CA PHE A 91 -2.51 15.07 -1.92
C PHE A 91 -3.56 15.05 -0.80
N ASP A 92 -4.37 16.10 -0.78
CA ASP A 92 -5.52 16.24 0.10
C ASP A 92 -6.75 15.78 -0.65
N TYR A 93 -7.32 14.64 -0.26
CA TYR A 93 -8.49 14.08 -0.93
C TYR A 93 -9.74 14.90 -0.58
N ASP A 94 -10.70 14.95 -1.50
CA ASP A 94 -11.99 15.63 -1.26
C ASP A 94 -12.75 14.99 -0.07
N LYS A 95 -12.47 13.72 0.25
CA LYS A 95 -12.96 13.05 1.46
C LYS A 95 -12.20 13.59 2.67
N GLU A 96 -12.94 14.20 3.60
CA GLU A 96 -12.38 14.86 4.78
C GLU A 96 -11.43 13.95 5.58
N GLY A 97 -10.29 14.52 5.97
CA GLY A 97 -9.24 13.84 6.74
C GLY A 97 -8.49 12.73 5.99
N CYS A 98 -8.82 12.46 4.72
CA CYS A 98 -8.04 11.57 3.87
C CYS A 98 -6.94 12.39 3.19
N PHE A 99 -5.70 11.99 3.38
CA PHE A 99 -4.56 12.64 2.75
C PHE A 99 -3.42 11.66 2.57
N TYR A 100 -2.52 11.99 1.64
CA TYR A 100 -1.22 11.38 1.50
C TYR A 100 -0.15 12.46 1.36
N GLU A 101 0.97 12.28 2.03
CA GLU A 101 2.15 13.11 1.90
C GLU A 101 3.39 12.21 1.85
N GLY A 102 4.16 12.29 0.77
CA GLY A 102 5.30 11.39 0.60
C GLY A 102 5.83 11.34 -0.82
N GLU A 103 6.51 10.25 -1.13
CA GLU A 103 7.08 9.99 -2.46
C GLU A 103 6.04 9.39 -3.42
N TRP A 104 5.98 9.94 -4.62
CA TRP A 104 5.15 9.50 -5.72
C TRP A 104 6.02 8.91 -6.81
N ARG A 105 5.55 7.81 -7.39
CA ARG A 105 6.11 7.22 -8.61
C ARG A 105 4.99 6.75 -9.51
N ASP A 106 4.98 7.24 -10.74
CA ASP A 106 3.96 6.91 -11.74
C ASP A 106 2.52 7.11 -11.23
N GLY A 107 2.30 8.20 -10.47
CA GLY A 107 0.98 8.53 -9.91
C GLY A 107 0.55 7.68 -8.72
N ARG A 108 1.47 6.90 -8.16
CA ARG A 108 1.21 5.99 -7.05
C ARG A 108 2.04 6.35 -5.83
N TRP A 109 1.51 6.05 -4.66
CA TRP A 109 2.27 6.18 -3.42
C TRP A 109 3.45 5.20 -3.43
N HIS A 110 4.61 5.70 -3.06
CA HIS A 110 5.87 4.99 -3.08
C HIS A 110 6.79 5.50 -1.97
N GLY A 111 7.91 4.82 -1.72
CA GLY A 111 8.96 5.31 -0.83
C GLY A 111 8.45 5.60 0.57
N GLN A 112 8.99 6.64 1.23
CA GLN A 112 8.46 7.08 2.52
C GLN A 112 7.18 7.90 2.34
N GLY A 113 6.20 7.68 3.21
CA GLY A 113 4.99 8.48 3.23
C GLY A 113 4.22 8.46 4.55
N HIS A 114 3.33 9.43 4.66
CA HIS A 114 2.41 9.70 5.75
C HIS A 114 1.00 9.79 5.18
N LEU A 115 0.06 8.99 5.67
CA LEU A 115 -1.33 9.04 5.18
C LEU A 115 -2.36 8.85 6.30
N GLY A 116 -3.45 9.59 6.18
CA GLY A 116 -4.65 9.46 7.01
C GLY A 116 -5.81 8.90 6.20
N ASN A 117 -6.67 8.11 6.83
CA ASN A 117 -7.85 7.51 6.18
C ASN A 117 -9.17 8.27 6.45
N GLY A 118 -9.10 9.45 7.08
CA GLY A 118 -10.27 10.23 7.50
C GLY A 118 -11.05 9.67 8.70
N ALA A 119 -10.84 8.40 9.07
CA ALA A 119 -11.45 7.78 10.24
C ALA A 119 -10.59 7.93 11.52
N GLY A 120 -9.42 8.57 11.40
CA GLY A 120 -8.48 8.80 12.50
C GLY A 120 -7.29 7.84 12.52
N ASP A 121 -7.25 6.82 11.66
CA ASP A 121 -6.06 5.99 11.52
C ASP A 121 -5.01 6.74 10.68
N VAL A 122 -3.76 6.63 11.13
CA VAL A 122 -2.62 7.33 10.52
C VAL A 122 -1.47 6.34 10.32
N TYR A 123 -0.94 6.29 9.11
CA TYR A 123 0.24 5.50 8.78
C TYR A 123 1.44 6.41 8.55
N ASN A 124 2.62 5.96 8.99
CA ASN A 124 3.92 6.55 8.70
C ASN A 124 4.88 5.43 8.34
N GLY A 125 5.42 5.41 7.12
CA GLY A 125 6.43 4.42 6.76
C GLY A 125 6.58 4.22 5.26
N CYS A 126 7.19 3.10 4.91
CA CYS A 126 7.44 2.75 3.52
C CYS A 126 6.15 2.31 2.78
N LEU A 127 6.06 2.65 1.50
CA LEU A 127 5.00 2.27 0.57
C LEU A 127 5.59 1.77 -0.75
N GLU A 128 4.88 0.84 -1.38
CA GLU A 128 5.18 0.36 -2.73
C GLU A 128 3.88 0.19 -3.51
N ARG A 129 3.70 1.00 -4.56
CA ARG A 129 2.53 0.93 -5.47
C ARG A 129 1.21 0.96 -4.69
N ASP A 130 1.03 2.02 -3.90
CA ASP A 130 -0.19 2.29 -3.13
C ASP A 130 -0.40 1.38 -1.91
N LEU A 131 0.54 0.47 -1.62
CA LEU A 131 0.45 -0.48 -0.51
C LEU A 131 1.52 -0.20 0.53
N LYS A 132 1.18 -0.37 1.81
CA LYS A 132 2.17 -0.35 2.90
C LYS A 132 3.16 -1.48 2.68
N HIS A 133 4.45 -1.17 2.73
CA HIS A 133 5.49 -2.16 2.45
C HIS A 133 6.74 -1.80 3.26
N GLY A 134 7.53 -2.77 3.72
CA GLY A 134 8.71 -2.48 4.53
C GLY A 134 8.35 -2.01 5.94
N MET A 135 9.19 -1.17 6.54
CA MET A 135 8.96 -0.71 7.92
C MET A 135 7.94 0.44 7.97
N GLY A 136 7.06 0.38 8.96
CA GLY A 136 6.13 1.48 9.24
C GLY A 136 5.47 1.39 10.61
N THR A 137 4.82 2.49 10.95
CA THR A 137 4.02 2.68 12.16
C THR A 137 2.59 2.99 11.75
N MET A 138 1.63 2.33 12.39
CA MET A 138 0.20 2.59 12.26
C MET A 138 -0.34 2.98 13.62
N ASP A 139 -0.83 4.21 13.70
CA ASP A 139 -1.64 4.71 14.80
C ASP A 139 -3.11 4.48 14.44
N PHE A 140 -3.82 3.72 15.27
CA PHE A 140 -5.23 3.45 15.07
C PHE A 140 -6.07 4.47 15.85
N ALA A 141 -7.25 4.80 15.32
CA ALA A 141 -8.19 5.73 15.95
C ALA A 141 -8.64 5.28 17.36
N ASP A 142 -8.64 3.97 17.62
CA ASP A 142 -8.95 3.39 18.93
C ASP A 142 -7.78 3.43 19.94
N GLY A 143 -6.66 4.06 19.57
CA GLY A 143 -5.48 4.24 20.40
C GLY A 143 -4.50 3.07 20.38
N ARG A 144 -4.79 1.98 19.64
CA ARG A 144 -3.76 0.97 19.35
C ARG A 144 -2.64 1.59 18.50
N ARG A 145 -1.44 1.04 18.63
CA ARG A 145 -0.30 1.40 17.77
C ARG A 145 0.44 0.14 17.36
N PHE A 146 0.62 -0.05 16.05
CA PHE A 146 1.51 -1.07 15.50
C PHE A 146 2.78 -0.44 14.97
N GLN A 147 3.93 -1.06 15.27
CA GLN A 147 5.21 -0.72 14.67
C GLN A 147 5.88 -2.00 14.17
N GLY A 148 6.19 -2.07 12.88
CA GLY A 148 6.79 -3.27 12.31
C GLY A 148 6.84 -3.29 10.79
N GLN A 149 7.04 -4.50 10.27
CA GLN A 149 7.12 -4.80 8.86
C GLN A 149 5.74 -5.04 8.25
N TYR A 150 5.53 -4.43 7.09
CA TYR A 150 4.41 -4.65 6.19
C TYR A 150 4.89 -5.33 4.90
N VAL A 151 4.07 -6.22 4.33
CA VAL A 151 4.31 -6.78 3.00
C VAL A 151 2.98 -6.89 2.27
N PHE A 152 2.87 -6.14 1.17
CA PHE A 152 1.64 -5.97 0.40
C PHE A 152 0.48 -5.55 1.30
N GLY A 153 0.69 -4.50 2.09
CA GLY A 153 -0.34 -3.90 2.95
C GLY A 153 -0.69 -4.66 4.22
N GLU A 154 -0.23 -5.91 4.37
CA GLU A 154 -0.45 -6.70 5.57
C GLU A 154 0.71 -6.59 6.57
N MET A 155 0.39 -6.46 7.86
CA MET A 155 1.35 -6.63 8.95
C MET A 155 1.95 -8.04 8.90
N ARG A 156 3.28 -8.14 9.04
CA ARG A 156 4.02 -9.42 9.02
C ARG A 156 4.72 -9.72 10.32
N GLU A 157 5.50 -8.77 10.82
CA GLU A 157 6.24 -8.91 12.06
C GLU A 157 6.32 -7.55 12.73
N GLY A 158 6.05 -7.47 14.03
CA GLY A 158 6.05 -6.18 14.71
C GLY A 158 5.48 -6.23 16.11
N THR A 159 5.41 -5.06 16.71
CA THR A 159 4.85 -4.85 18.04
C THR A 159 3.54 -4.07 17.93
N MET A 160 2.47 -4.58 18.53
CA MET A 160 1.25 -3.83 18.80
C MET A 160 1.21 -3.45 20.28
N THR A 161 0.96 -2.18 20.57
CA THR A 161 0.67 -1.67 21.91
C THR A 161 -0.79 -1.25 21.98
N TYR A 162 -1.42 -1.54 23.12
CA TYR A 162 -2.84 -1.27 23.37
C TYR A 162 -2.99 -0.18 24.43
N PRO A 163 -4.10 0.59 24.43
CA PRO A 163 -4.35 1.66 25.41
C PRO A 163 -4.39 1.18 26.86
N ASP A 164 -4.74 -0.08 27.08
CA ASP A 164 -4.79 -0.72 28.41
C ASP A 164 -3.38 -1.08 28.95
N GLY A 165 -2.32 -0.80 28.20
CA GLY A 165 -0.94 -1.12 28.55
C GLY A 165 -0.48 -2.52 28.11
N ASN A 166 -1.37 -3.32 27.52
CA ASN A 166 -0.99 -4.60 26.94
C ASN A 166 -0.13 -4.39 25.69
N SER A 167 0.65 -5.40 25.33
CA SER A 167 1.37 -5.42 24.05
C SER A 167 1.60 -6.85 23.57
N TYR A 168 1.73 -6.99 22.25
CA TYR A 168 2.16 -8.21 21.61
C TYR A 168 3.28 -7.90 20.63
N LYS A 169 4.36 -8.67 20.69
CA LYS A 169 5.49 -8.62 19.74
C LYS A 169 5.65 -9.99 19.11
N GLY A 170 5.56 -10.07 17.79
CA GLY A 170 5.74 -11.34 17.09
C GLY A 170 5.28 -11.26 15.64
N GLN A 171 4.92 -12.43 15.10
CA GLN A 171 4.43 -12.52 13.74
C GLN A 171 2.93 -12.20 13.69
N TRP A 172 2.49 -11.78 12.52
CA TRP A 172 1.13 -11.33 12.24
C TRP A 172 0.63 -11.95 10.95
N ARG A 173 -0.64 -12.34 10.93
CA ARG A 173 -1.30 -12.83 9.71
C ARG A 173 -2.77 -12.43 9.72
N ARG A 174 -3.21 -11.77 8.64
CA ARG A 174 -4.58 -11.22 8.52
C ARG A 174 -4.92 -10.34 9.72
N GLY A 175 -3.96 -9.54 10.15
CA GLY A 175 -4.08 -8.66 11.30
C GLY A 175 -3.99 -9.33 12.68
N LEU A 176 -4.11 -10.65 12.79
CA LEU A 176 -4.04 -11.36 14.07
C LEU A 176 -2.60 -11.70 14.48
N PRO A 177 -2.28 -11.74 15.79
CA PRO A 177 -1.11 -12.45 16.30
C PRO A 177 -1.01 -13.86 15.72
N HIS A 178 0.18 -14.26 15.29
CA HIS A 178 0.41 -15.57 14.70
C HIS A 178 1.83 -16.06 15.00
N GLY A 179 2.04 -17.37 14.95
CA GLY A 179 3.38 -17.96 14.99
C GLY A 179 4.03 -17.75 16.35
N GLN A 180 5.34 -17.52 16.40
CA GLN A 180 6.02 -17.23 17.65
C GLN A 180 5.88 -15.75 18.02
N GLY A 181 5.63 -15.49 19.30
CA GLY A 181 5.53 -14.14 19.82
C GLY A 181 5.61 -14.06 21.34
N GLN A 182 5.60 -12.83 21.83
CA GLN A 182 5.59 -12.47 23.24
C GLN A 182 4.44 -11.51 23.51
N SER A 183 3.53 -11.89 24.41
CA SER A 183 2.52 -10.98 24.97
C SER A 183 3.00 -10.46 26.32
N ARG A 184 2.88 -9.16 26.54
CA ARG A 184 3.08 -8.51 27.84
C ARG A 184 1.77 -7.89 28.29
N PHE A 185 1.38 -8.18 29.51
CA PHE A 185 0.15 -7.69 30.12
C PHE A 185 0.41 -6.44 30.95
N ALA A 186 -0.65 -5.68 31.24
CA ALA A 186 -0.60 -4.46 32.05
C ALA A 186 -0.04 -4.69 33.47
N ASP A 187 -0.21 -5.89 34.03
CA ASP A 187 0.36 -6.31 35.31
C ASP A 187 1.84 -6.75 35.22
N VAL A 188 2.48 -6.51 34.07
CA VAL A 188 3.88 -6.83 33.76
C VAL A 188 4.16 -8.33 33.61
N SER A 189 3.16 -9.20 33.80
CA SER A 189 3.29 -10.60 33.41
C SER A 189 3.46 -10.73 31.89
N TRP A 190 4.03 -11.84 31.44
CA TRP A 190 4.26 -12.10 30.03
C TRP A 190 4.07 -13.57 29.69
N TYR A 191 3.75 -13.80 28.42
CA TYR A 191 3.67 -15.12 27.80
C TYR A 191 4.54 -15.10 26.55
N GLU A 192 5.30 -16.17 26.32
CA GLU A 192 6.05 -16.41 25.09
C GLU A 192 5.71 -17.79 24.58
N GLY A 193 5.39 -17.89 23.31
CA GLY A 193 5.02 -19.14 22.69
C GLY A 193 4.33 -18.95 21.35
N SER A 194 3.59 -19.97 20.94
CA SER A 194 2.86 -19.98 19.68
C SER A 194 1.48 -19.32 19.81
N PHE A 195 1.06 -18.64 18.73
CA PHE A 195 -0.24 -17.97 18.54
C PHE A 195 -0.92 -18.41 17.23
#